data_AF-A0A5P2DUY4-F1
#
_entry.id   AF-A0A5P2DUY4-F1
#
_cell.length_a   1.000
_cell.length_b   1.000
_cell.length_c   1.000
_cell.angle_alpha   90.00
_cell.angle_beta   90.00
_cell.angle_gamma   90.00
#
_symmetry.space_group_name_H-M   'P 1'
#
loop_
_entity.id
_entity.type
_entity.pdbx_description
1 polymer ?
#
loop_
_entity_poly.entity_id
_entity_poly.type
_entity_poly.pdbx_seq_one_letter_code
_entity_poly.pdbx_strand_id
1 'polypeptide(L)'
;MEVAAEPEQAGGPTWEQRARAALRELWRRGVVLSDYSFDALMAAAVHDPNPSFNRQFVEPALNAFGHRRVQAALLDYLLTGTDPERAGAARAWYWSALTARMPEVRAEHPAPADDDDTSVLTAWYRAALAEFVRNEHLDVRRCILPLLPLRKSSYRPELHALVDEAVAIARSHPDEYIRHRVEHQVGD
;
A
#
# COMPACT_ATOMS: atom_id res chain seq x y z
N MET A 1 -59.32 -3.72 -5.94
CA MET A 1 -58.56 -3.81 -4.69
C MET A 1 -57.11 -3.70 -5.08
N GLU A 2 -56.57 -2.50 -4.95
CA GLU A 2 -55.27 -2.06 -5.45
C GLU A 2 -54.19 -2.69 -4.57
N VAL A 3 -53.31 -3.50 -5.16
CA VAL A 3 -52.17 -4.08 -4.45
C VAL A 3 -51.18 -2.95 -4.24
N ALA A 4 -51.14 -2.42 -3.01
CA ALA A 4 -50.17 -1.43 -2.60
C ALA A 4 -48.77 -2.03 -2.80
N ALA A 5 -47.98 -1.39 -3.67
CA ALA A 5 -46.56 -1.70 -3.81
C ALA A 5 -45.86 -1.50 -2.47
N GLU A 6 -45.13 -2.51 -2.02
CA GLU A 6 -44.22 -2.37 -0.88
C GLU A 6 -43.18 -1.29 -1.22
N PRO A 7 -42.87 -0.37 -0.30
CA PRO A 7 -41.85 0.63 -0.54
C PRO A 7 -40.49 -0.07 -0.66
N GLU A 8 -39.83 0.10 -1.81
CA GLU A 8 -38.39 -0.14 -1.97
C GLU A 8 -37.66 0.48 -0.78
N GLN A 9 -37.06 -0.36 0.07
CA GLN A 9 -36.14 0.11 1.09
C GLN A 9 -34.94 0.73 0.37
N ALA A 10 -34.95 2.05 0.21
CA ALA A 10 -33.79 2.83 -0.18
C ALA A 10 -32.69 2.60 0.87
N GLY A 11 -31.74 1.73 0.53
CA GLY A 11 -30.68 1.25 1.42
C GLY A 11 -29.80 2.39 1.91
N GLY A 12 -29.83 2.66 3.22
CA GLY A 12 -28.92 3.60 3.85
C GLY A 12 -27.45 3.16 3.76
N PRO A 13 -26.50 4.05 4.06
CA PRO A 13 -25.08 3.75 3.93
C PRO A 13 -24.67 2.58 4.83
N THR A 14 -23.82 1.69 4.29
CA THR A 14 -23.29 0.52 5.01
C THR A 14 -22.45 0.96 6.22
N TRP A 15 -22.19 0.03 7.15
CA TRP A 15 -21.38 0.35 8.33
C TRP A 15 -19.95 0.78 7.93
N GLU A 16 -19.38 0.17 6.88
CA GLU A 16 -18.09 0.59 6.33
C GLU A 16 -18.20 2.03 5.87
N GLN A 17 -19.15 2.36 5.00
CA GLN A 17 -19.31 3.73 4.49
C GLN A 17 -19.45 4.77 5.61
N ARG A 18 -20.14 4.44 6.70
CA ARG A 18 -20.24 5.30 7.89
C ARG A 18 -18.91 5.45 8.62
N ALA A 19 -18.19 4.34 8.87
CA ALA A 19 -16.86 4.38 9.48
C ALA A 19 -15.87 5.21 8.63
N ARG A 20 -15.89 5.01 7.31
CA ARG A 20 -15.11 5.76 6.32
C ARG A 20 -15.44 7.26 6.32
N ALA A 21 -16.71 7.63 6.53
CA ALA A 21 -17.11 9.03 6.64
C ALA A 21 -16.66 9.64 7.97
N ALA A 22 -16.81 8.91 9.08
CA ALA A 22 -16.40 9.35 10.40
C ALA A 22 -14.88 9.58 10.50
N LEU A 23 -14.06 8.70 9.92
CA LEU A 23 -12.61 8.86 9.88
C LEU A 23 -12.20 10.11 9.09
N ARG A 24 -12.80 10.33 7.91
CA ARG A 24 -12.55 11.57 7.14
C ARG A 24 -12.92 12.83 7.90
N GLU A 25 -14.02 12.81 8.64
CA GLU A 25 -14.42 13.93 9.51
C GLU A 25 -13.40 14.15 10.62
N LEU A 26 -12.96 13.08 11.28
CA LEU A 26 -11.95 13.13 12.34
C LEU A 26 -10.65 13.77 11.85
N TRP A 27 -10.12 13.30 10.72
CA TRP A 27 -8.89 13.85 10.14
C TRP A 27 -9.03 15.33 9.79
N ARG A 28 -10.16 15.75 9.22
CA ARG A 28 -10.41 17.15 8.86
C ARG A 28 -10.49 18.08 10.07
N ARG A 29 -10.97 17.58 11.20
CA ARG A 29 -11.05 18.35 12.46
C ARG A 29 -9.70 18.51 13.15
N GLY A 30 -8.68 17.78 12.70
CA GLY A 30 -7.39 17.69 13.36
C GLY A 30 -7.44 16.79 14.60
N VAL A 31 -6.39 16.00 14.79
CA VAL A 31 -6.31 15.05 15.91
C VAL A 31 -4.85 14.80 16.28
N VAL A 32 -4.65 14.60 17.58
CA VAL A 32 -3.37 14.15 18.13
C VAL A 32 -3.47 12.64 18.37
N LEU A 33 -2.60 11.88 17.73
CA LEU A 33 -2.55 10.42 17.76
C LEU A 33 -1.51 9.96 18.79
N SER A 34 -1.92 8.99 19.61
CA SER A 34 -0.99 8.29 20.51
C SER A 34 -0.05 7.38 19.72
N ASP A 35 1.09 7.00 20.31
CA ASP A 35 2.00 6.03 19.71
C ASP A 35 1.34 4.67 19.43
N TYR A 36 0.37 4.25 20.26
CA TYR A 36 -0.42 3.02 20.05
C TYR A 36 -1.31 3.09 18.80
N SER A 37 -1.64 4.29 18.33
CA SER A 37 -2.43 4.47 17.12
C SER A 37 -1.64 4.09 15.86
N PHE A 38 -0.31 4.08 15.92
CA PHE A 38 0.53 3.71 14.78
C PHE A 38 0.25 2.28 14.31
N ASP A 39 0.35 1.29 15.21
CA ASP A 39 0.17 -0.12 14.86
C ASP A 39 -1.24 -0.39 14.33
N ALA A 40 -2.26 0.25 14.94
CA ALA A 40 -3.64 0.14 14.49
C ALA A 40 -3.85 0.73 13.07
N LEU A 41 -3.23 1.87 12.76
CA LEU A 41 -3.29 2.47 11.43
C LEU A 41 -2.57 1.60 10.39
N MET A 42 -1.39 1.07 10.73
CA MET A 42 -0.64 0.22 9.82
C MET A 42 -1.37 -1.09 9.53
N ALA A 43 -1.91 -1.75 10.56
CA ALA A 43 -2.73 -2.93 10.39
C ALA A 43 -3.97 -2.64 9.53
N ALA A 44 -4.69 -1.55 9.80
CA ALA A 44 -5.85 -1.15 9.00
C ALA A 44 -5.48 -0.86 7.53
N ALA A 45 -4.33 -0.21 7.28
CA ALA A 45 -3.84 0.05 5.93
C ALA A 45 -3.52 -1.23 5.15
N VAL A 46 -2.94 -2.22 5.82
CA VAL A 46 -2.54 -3.50 5.21
C VAL A 46 -3.75 -4.40 4.96
N HIS A 47 -4.67 -4.50 5.92
CA HIS A 47 -5.81 -5.41 5.81
C HIS A 47 -7.00 -4.84 5.02
N ASP A 48 -7.04 -3.53 4.71
CA ASP A 48 -8.14 -3.01 3.90
C ASP A 48 -8.03 -3.50 2.44
N PRO A 49 -9.06 -4.19 1.92
CA PRO A 49 -9.04 -4.75 0.58
C PRO A 49 -9.20 -3.69 -0.53
N ASN A 50 -9.59 -2.45 -0.18
CA ASN A 50 -9.79 -1.38 -1.14
C ASN A 50 -8.52 -0.51 -1.22
N PRO A 51 -7.75 -0.58 -2.34
CA PRO A 51 -6.51 0.17 -2.52
C PRO A 51 -6.70 1.69 -2.59
N SER A 52 -7.92 2.20 -2.80
CA SER A 52 -8.19 3.64 -2.72
C SER A 52 -8.55 4.09 -1.32
N PHE A 53 -8.97 3.17 -0.46
CA PHE A 53 -9.39 3.49 0.90
C PHE A 53 -8.26 3.33 1.91
N ASN A 54 -7.37 2.34 1.75
CA ASN A 54 -6.23 2.16 2.64
C ASN A 54 -5.39 3.44 2.84
N ARG A 55 -5.36 4.34 1.85
CA ARG A 55 -4.74 5.67 1.95
C ARG A 55 -5.25 6.50 3.14
N GLN A 56 -6.51 6.31 3.56
CA GLN A 56 -7.08 7.01 4.71
C GLN A 56 -6.45 6.61 6.05
N PHE A 57 -5.65 5.56 6.07
CA PHE A 57 -4.83 5.15 7.20
C PHE A 57 -3.35 5.50 6.96
N VAL A 58 -2.86 5.38 5.72
CA VAL A 58 -1.47 5.71 5.37
C VAL A 58 -1.21 7.21 5.49
N GLU A 59 -2.05 8.07 4.89
CA GLU A 59 -1.86 9.53 4.90
C GLU A 59 -1.80 10.13 6.31
N PRO A 60 -2.73 9.84 7.25
CA PRO A 60 -2.59 10.34 8.62
C PRO A 60 -1.36 9.75 9.34
N ALA A 61 -0.99 8.50 9.06
CA ALA A 61 0.22 7.91 9.63
C ALA A 61 1.49 8.60 9.15
N LEU A 62 1.57 8.98 7.87
CA LEU A 62 2.68 9.78 7.32
C LEU A 62 2.80 11.13 8.02
N ASN A 63 1.67 11.85 8.20
CA ASN A 63 1.68 13.16 8.85
C ASN A 63 2.07 13.08 10.33
N ALA A 64 1.57 12.08 11.05
CA ALA A 64 1.81 11.95 12.47
C ALA A 64 3.19 11.36 12.81
N PHE A 65 3.62 10.33 12.06
CA PHE A 65 4.75 9.46 12.45
C PHE A 65 5.93 9.46 11.47
N GLY A 66 5.83 10.18 10.34
CA GLY A 66 6.90 10.33 9.35
C GLY A 66 6.98 9.19 8.32
N HIS A 67 7.60 9.48 7.17
CA HIS A 67 7.71 8.51 6.08
C HIS A 67 8.54 7.31 6.47
N ARG A 68 9.68 7.52 7.15
CA ARG A 68 10.61 6.44 7.48
C ARG A 68 9.94 5.34 8.30
N ARG A 69 9.18 5.70 9.33
CA ARG A 69 8.52 4.74 10.22
C ARG A 69 7.41 3.98 9.50
N VAL A 70 6.60 4.68 8.70
CA VAL A 70 5.53 4.06 7.89
C VAL A 70 6.11 3.08 6.88
N GLN A 71 7.13 3.50 6.11
CA GLN A 71 7.75 2.64 5.10
C GLN A 71 8.46 1.44 5.75
N ALA A 72 9.16 1.61 6.87
CA ALA A 72 9.78 0.50 7.58
C ALA A 72 8.75 -0.55 8.04
N ALA A 73 7.59 -0.12 8.54
CA ALA A 73 6.52 -1.04 8.93
C ALA A 73 5.93 -1.78 7.72
N LEU A 74 5.72 -1.11 6.58
CA LEU A 74 5.24 -1.77 5.36
C LEU A 74 6.25 -2.77 4.81
N LEU A 75 7.54 -2.45 4.88
CA LEU A 75 8.62 -3.39 4.54
C LEU A 75 8.60 -4.61 5.44
N ASP A 76 8.35 -4.45 6.74
CA ASP A 76 8.24 -5.58 7.66
C ASP A 76 7.08 -6.51 7.27
N TYR A 77 5.88 -5.97 6.99
CA TYR A 77 4.75 -6.77 6.49
C TYR A 77 5.07 -7.51 5.19
N LEU A 78 5.84 -6.90 4.27
CA LEU A 78 6.26 -7.58 3.04
C LEU A 78 7.18 -8.78 3.34
N LEU A 79 8.11 -8.62 4.29
CA LEU A 79 9.10 -9.64 4.63
C LEU A 79 8.49 -10.79 5.46
N THR A 80 7.69 -10.46 6.47
CA THR A 80 7.27 -11.40 7.52
C THR A 80 5.80 -11.81 7.42
N GLY A 81 4.96 -11.04 6.73
CA GLY A 81 3.53 -11.25 6.65
C GLY A 81 3.09 -12.47 5.83
N THR A 82 1.82 -12.80 5.96
CA THR A 82 1.07 -13.72 5.10
C THR A 82 0.86 -13.11 3.70
N ASP A 83 0.49 -13.91 2.70
CA ASP A 83 0.28 -13.39 1.33
C ASP A 83 -0.77 -12.26 1.24
N PRO A 84 -1.91 -12.30 1.98
CA PRO A 84 -2.82 -11.17 2.07
C PRO A 84 -2.17 -9.91 2.65
N GLU A 85 -1.33 -10.04 3.67
CA GLU A 85 -0.60 -8.93 4.29
C GLU A 85 0.47 -8.37 3.36
N ARG A 86 1.21 -9.21 2.65
CA ARG A 86 2.18 -8.78 1.63
C ARG A 86 1.53 -7.99 0.51
N ALA A 87 0.41 -8.49 -0.01
CA ALA A 87 -0.36 -7.78 -1.03
C ALA A 87 -0.93 -6.46 -0.49
N GLY A 88 -1.42 -6.46 0.75
CA GLY A 88 -1.87 -5.28 1.48
C GLY A 88 -0.79 -4.23 1.66
N ALA A 89 0.40 -4.65 2.08
CA ALA A 89 1.57 -3.80 2.24
C ALA A 89 1.99 -3.17 0.92
N ALA A 90 1.99 -3.93 -0.18
CA ALA A 90 2.25 -3.38 -1.51
C ALA A 90 1.20 -2.32 -1.92
N ARG A 91 -0.10 -2.58 -1.72
CA ARG A 91 -1.15 -1.58 -1.96
C ARG A 91 -0.97 -0.32 -1.11
N ALA A 92 -0.55 -0.45 0.14
CA ALA A 92 -0.32 0.69 1.04
C ALA A 92 0.97 1.45 0.68
N TRP A 93 2.01 0.75 0.24
CA TRP A 93 3.30 1.33 -0.15
C TRP A 93 3.17 2.38 -1.25
N TYR A 94 2.28 2.15 -2.22
CA TYR A 94 1.97 3.11 -3.28
C TYR A 94 1.67 4.52 -2.73
N TRP A 95 0.92 4.60 -1.63
CA TRP A 95 0.55 5.87 -0.99
C TRP A 95 1.66 6.44 -0.10
N SER A 96 2.60 5.61 0.36
CA SER A 96 3.71 6.02 1.23
C SER A 96 4.76 6.91 0.54
N ALA A 97 4.74 6.96 -0.79
CA ALA A 97 5.59 7.82 -1.59
C ALA A 97 4.99 9.23 -1.83
N LEU A 98 3.74 9.47 -1.42
CA LEU A 98 3.10 10.78 -1.57
C LEU A 98 3.47 11.71 -0.42
N THR A 99 3.67 12.99 -0.74
CA THR A 99 3.82 14.04 0.28
C THR A 99 2.64 14.03 1.23
N ALA A 100 2.91 14.09 2.53
CA ALA A 100 1.90 14.20 3.57
C ALA A 100 1.07 15.50 3.40
N ARG A 101 -0.27 15.40 3.41
CA ARG A 101 -1.20 16.53 3.16
C ARG A 101 -2.21 16.79 4.28
N MET A 102 -1.92 16.38 5.52
CA MET A 102 -2.83 16.54 6.67
C MET A 102 -2.08 17.19 7.85
N PRO A 103 -1.69 18.47 7.76
CA PRO A 103 -0.89 19.15 8.78
C PRO A 103 -1.59 19.26 10.15
N GLU A 104 -2.91 19.06 10.20
CA GLU A 104 -3.73 19.03 11.41
C GLU A 104 -3.70 17.67 12.13
N VAL A 105 -3.20 16.61 11.49
CA VAL A 105 -3.01 15.28 12.11
C VAL A 105 -1.57 15.16 12.59
N ARG A 106 -1.39 14.96 13.90
CA ARG A 106 -0.07 14.96 14.55
C ARG A 106 0.05 13.78 15.52
N ALA A 107 1.27 13.34 15.81
CA ALA A 107 1.51 12.43 16.94
C ALA A 107 1.69 13.22 18.24
N GLU A 108 1.43 12.57 19.38
CA GLU A 108 1.81 13.05 20.72
C GLU A 108 3.32 13.33 20.80
N HIS A 109 4.11 12.45 20.18
CA HIS A 109 5.55 12.56 20.04
C HIS A 109 5.91 12.59 18.55
N PRO A 110 5.97 13.78 17.93
CA PRO A 110 6.31 13.89 16.52
C PRO A 110 7.67 13.27 16.23
N ALA A 111 7.75 12.48 15.16
CA ALA A 111 9.04 12.04 14.64
C ALA A 111 9.87 13.26 14.22
N PRO A 112 11.22 13.17 14.32
CA PRO A 112 12.07 14.16 13.66
C PRO A 112 11.73 14.22 12.17
N ALA A 113 11.98 15.39 11.56
CA ALA A 113 11.77 15.56 10.12
C ALA A 113 12.51 14.47 9.35
N ASP A 114 11.86 13.92 8.32
CA ASP A 114 12.45 12.88 7.49
C ASP A 114 13.79 13.38 6.90
N ASP A 115 14.83 12.57 7.06
CA ASP A 115 16.07 12.73 6.31
C ASP A 115 15.89 12.17 4.89
N ASP A 116 16.74 12.60 3.96
CA ASP A 116 16.73 12.09 2.57
C ASP A 116 17.34 10.66 2.48
N ASP A 117 17.17 9.85 3.53
CA ASP A 117 17.69 8.49 3.62
C ASP A 117 16.83 7.53 2.78
N THR A 118 17.40 7.11 1.65
CA THR A 118 16.77 6.18 0.72
C THR A 118 17.01 4.69 1.08
N SER A 119 17.55 4.39 2.27
CA SER A 119 17.86 3.02 2.70
C SER A 119 16.62 2.13 2.75
N VAL A 120 15.49 2.63 3.26
CA VAL A 120 14.23 1.88 3.35
C VAL A 120 13.66 1.62 1.95
N LEU A 121 13.72 2.59 1.05
CA LEU A 121 13.31 2.44 -0.35
C LEU A 121 14.16 1.39 -1.08
N THR A 122 15.48 1.42 -0.88
CA THR A 122 16.41 0.44 -1.45
C THR A 122 16.12 -0.96 -0.93
N ALA A 123 15.87 -1.08 0.38
CA ALA A 123 15.51 -2.35 1.01
C ALA A 123 14.17 -2.88 0.49
N TRP A 124 13.18 -2.00 0.29
CA TRP A 124 11.90 -2.32 -0.32
C TRP A 124 12.06 -2.88 -1.73
N TYR A 125 12.74 -2.18 -2.63
CA TYR A 125 12.88 -2.66 -4.01
C TYR A 125 13.57 -4.02 -4.09
N ARG A 126 14.61 -4.24 -3.26
CA ARG A 126 15.26 -5.54 -3.17
C ARG A 126 14.30 -6.62 -2.66
N ALA A 127 13.58 -6.35 -1.57
CA ALA A 127 12.65 -7.31 -0.96
C ALA A 127 11.48 -7.63 -1.90
N ALA A 128 10.85 -6.61 -2.48
CA ALA A 128 9.72 -6.74 -3.39
C ALA A 128 10.11 -7.47 -4.69
N LEU A 129 11.30 -7.21 -5.24
CA LEU A 129 11.79 -7.92 -6.41
C LEU A 129 11.99 -9.42 -6.11
N ALA A 130 12.63 -9.74 -4.99
CA ALA A 130 12.79 -11.13 -4.54
C ALA A 130 11.44 -11.80 -4.23
N GLU A 131 10.50 -11.05 -3.63
CA GLU A 131 9.15 -11.53 -3.35
C GLU A 131 8.39 -11.91 -4.63
N PHE A 132 8.43 -11.03 -5.63
CA PHE A 132 7.74 -11.27 -6.90
C PHE A 132 8.21 -12.56 -7.59
N VAL A 133 9.52 -12.81 -7.57
CA VAL A 133 10.11 -14.02 -8.14
C VAL A 133 9.73 -15.26 -7.33
N ARG A 134 9.91 -15.23 -6.01
CA ARG A 134 9.75 -16.42 -5.15
C ARG A 134 8.29 -16.80 -4.86
N ASN A 135 7.37 -15.84 -4.88
CA ASN A 135 5.99 -16.02 -4.43
C ASN A 135 5.04 -16.13 -5.63
N GLU A 136 4.36 -17.28 -5.75
CA GLU A 136 3.43 -17.55 -6.85
C GLU A 136 2.00 -17.04 -6.59
N HIS A 137 1.73 -16.51 -5.40
CA HIS A 137 0.40 -16.00 -5.06
C HIS A 137 0.00 -14.82 -5.96
N LEU A 138 -1.11 -14.99 -6.69
CA LEU A 138 -1.53 -14.07 -7.74
C LEU A 138 -1.71 -12.63 -7.24
N ASP A 139 -2.36 -12.44 -6.09
CA ASP A 139 -2.62 -11.09 -5.56
C ASP A 139 -1.33 -10.38 -5.15
N VAL A 140 -0.35 -11.13 -4.63
CA VAL A 140 0.97 -10.59 -4.25
C VAL A 140 1.68 -10.09 -5.49
N ARG A 141 1.75 -10.92 -6.54
CA ARG A 141 2.38 -10.54 -7.81
C ARG A 141 1.70 -9.34 -8.46
N ARG A 142 0.36 -9.31 -8.49
CA ARG A 142 -0.41 -8.19 -9.05
C ARG A 142 -0.19 -6.88 -8.30
N CYS A 143 -0.05 -6.92 -6.97
CA CYS A 143 0.15 -5.73 -6.17
C CYS A 143 1.61 -5.23 -6.19
N ILE A 144 2.58 -6.14 -6.25
CA ILE A 144 4.02 -5.80 -6.24
C ILE A 144 4.49 -5.28 -7.61
N LEU A 145 4.12 -5.97 -8.69
CA LEU A 145 4.65 -5.69 -10.04
C LEU A 145 4.59 -4.20 -10.43
N PRO A 146 3.46 -3.48 -10.21
CA PRO A 146 3.35 -2.07 -10.56
C PRO A 146 4.35 -1.15 -9.86
N LEU A 147 4.91 -1.58 -8.73
CA LEU A 147 5.81 -0.81 -7.86
C LEU A 147 7.29 -1.10 -8.15
N LEU A 148 7.59 -2.12 -8.96
CA LEU A 148 8.97 -2.49 -9.26
C LEU A 148 9.51 -1.69 -10.45
N PRO A 149 10.66 -1.00 -10.31
CA PRO A 149 11.48 -0.68 -11.45
C PRO A 149 11.87 -2.00 -12.15
N LEU A 150 11.61 -2.17 -13.44
CA LEU A 150 12.03 -3.36 -14.19
C LEU A 150 13.19 -3.08 -15.15
N ARG A 151 14.00 -2.07 -14.80
CA ARG A 151 15.22 -1.70 -15.51
C ARG A 151 16.42 -2.02 -14.64
N LYS A 152 17.43 -2.69 -15.21
CA LYS A 152 18.68 -3.03 -14.51
C LYS A 152 19.39 -1.80 -13.94
N SER A 153 19.31 -0.66 -14.61
CA SER A 153 19.93 0.60 -14.17
C SER A 153 19.37 1.12 -12.84
N SER A 154 18.18 0.67 -12.42
CA SER A 154 17.60 1.00 -11.11
C SER A 154 18.16 0.17 -9.96
N TYR A 155 19.01 -0.83 -10.25
CA TYR A 155 19.56 -1.75 -9.26
C TYR A 155 21.06 -1.90 -9.38
N ARG A 156 21.67 -2.35 -8.27
CA ARG A 156 23.06 -2.78 -8.27
C ARG A 156 23.25 -4.04 -9.15
N PRO A 157 24.44 -4.27 -9.73
CA PRO A 157 24.70 -5.37 -10.65
C PRO A 157 24.31 -6.75 -10.13
N GLU A 158 24.41 -6.98 -8.82
CA GLU A 158 24.11 -8.27 -8.19
C GLU A 158 22.63 -8.66 -8.32
N LEU A 159 21.73 -7.70 -8.55
CA LEU A 159 20.30 -7.94 -8.72
C LEU A 159 19.86 -8.01 -10.19
N HIS A 160 20.76 -7.77 -11.15
CA HIS A 160 20.38 -7.71 -12.57
C HIS A 160 19.81 -9.03 -13.09
N ALA A 161 20.34 -10.17 -12.62
CA ALA A 161 19.81 -11.48 -12.97
C ALA A 161 18.39 -11.68 -12.40
N LEU A 162 18.12 -11.18 -11.19
CA LEU A 162 16.79 -11.27 -10.57
C LEU A 162 15.77 -10.38 -11.30
N VAL A 163 16.21 -9.24 -11.86
CA VAL A 163 15.37 -8.42 -12.75
C VAL A 163 15.01 -9.17 -14.02
N ASP A 164 15.98 -9.83 -14.67
CA ASP A 164 15.72 -10.64 -15.87
C ASP A 164 14.71 -11.77 -15.58
N GLU A 165 14.88 -12.43 -14.44
CA GLU A 165 13.98 -13.49 -13.99
C GLU A 165 12.56 -12.96 -13.72
N ALA A 166 12.42 -11.83 -13.03
CA ALA A 166 11.12 -11.20 -12.80
C ALA A 166 10.42 -10.84 -14.12
N VAL A 167 11.15 -10.29 -15.09
CA VAL A 167 10.61 -9.98 -16.43
C VAL A 167 10.18 -11.24 -17.16
N ALA A 168 10.99 -12.31 -17.11
CA ALA A 168 10.66 -13.59 -17.74
C ALA A 168 9.39 -14.20 -17.14
N ILE A 169 9.29 -14.26 -15.81
CA ILE A 169 8.11 -14.74 -15.07
C ILE A 169 6.86 -13.95 -15.47
N ALA A 170 6.97 -12.62 -15.50
CA ALA A 170 5.83 -11.77 -15.82
C ALA A 170 5.34 -11.95 -17.27
N ARG A 171 6.27 -12.08 -18.23
CA ARG A 171 5.94 -12.30 -19.66
C ARG A 171 5.27 -13.64 -19.92
N SER A 172 5.70 -14.70 -19.24
CA SER A 172 5.12 -16.03 -19.37
C SER A 172 3.95 -16.29 -18.42
N HIS A 173 3.55 -15.32 -17.59
CA HIS A 173 2.55 -15.53 -16.56
C HIS A 173 1.18 -15.89 -17.18
N PRO A 174 0.39 -16.82 -16.59
CA PRO A 174 -0.95 -17.14 -17.12
C PRO A 174 -1.94 -15.96 -17.01
N ASP A 175 -1.73 -15.07 -16.05
CA ASP A 175 -2.53 -13.87 -15.84
C ASP A 175 -2.27 -12.78 -16.89
N GLU A 176 -3.33 -12.33 -17.56
CA GLU A 176 -3.24 -11.30 -18.62
C GLU A 176 -2.79 -9.94 -18.09
N TYR A 177 -3.28 -9.54 -16.90
CA TYR A 177 -2.91 -8.26 -16.30
C TYR A 177 -1.40 -8.18 -16.06
N ILE A 178 -0.79 -9.23 -15.50
CA ILE A 178 0.67 -9.29 -15.27
C ILE A 178 1.44 -9.19 -16.58
N ARG A 179 1.05 -9.97 -17.60
CA ARG A 179 1.70 -9.92 -18.94
C ARG A 179 1.61 -8.53 -19.58
N HIS A 180 0.44 -7.90 -19.50
CA HIS A 180 0.26 -6.57 -20.06
C HIS A 180 1.07 -5.52 -19.27
N ARG A 181 1.05 -5.60 -17.94
CA ARG A 181 1.71 -4.63 -17.05
C ARG A 181 3.24 -4.62 -17.22
N VAL A 182 3.87 -5.78 -17.40
CA VAL A 182 5.33 -5.84 -17.59
C VAL A 182 5.79 -5.12 -18.87
N GLU A 183 5.03 -5.20 -19.97
CA GLU A 183 5.42 -4.53 -21.21
C GLU A 183 5.38 -3.00 -21.08
N HIS A 184 4.47 -2.45 -20.28
CA HIS A 184 4.45 -1.00 -19.97
C HIS A 184 5.66 -0.55 -19.13
N GLN A 185 6.33 -1.46 -18.41
CA GLN A 185 7.45 -1.12 -17.52
C GLN A 185 8.81 -1.36 -18.17
N VAL A 186 8.89 -2.33 -19.10
CA VAL A 186 10.11 -2.65 -19.85
C VAL A 186 10.21 -1.82 -21.14
N GLY A 187 9.07 -1.43 -21.71
CA GLY A 187 9.01 -0.53 -22.87
C GLY A 187 9.20 0.93 -22.46
N ASP A 188 10.47 1.36 -22.40
CA ASP A 188 10.98 2.72 -22.64
C ASP A 188 12.51 2.71 -22.45
#